data_AF-A0A925E7R9-F1
#
_entry.id   AF-A0A925E7R9-F1
#
_cell.length_a   1.000
_cell.length_b   1.000
_cell.length_c   1.000
_cell.angle_alpha   90.00
_cell.angle_beta   90.00
_cell.angle_gamma   90.00
#
_symmetry.space_group_name_H-M   'P 1'
#
loop_
_entity.id
_entity.type
_entity.pdbx_description
1 polymer ?
#
loop_
_entity_poly.entity_id
_entity_poly.type
_entity_poly.pdbx_seq_one_letter_code
_entity_poly.pdbx_strand_id
1 'polypeptide(L)'
;MTSANHALPQMFSSAVKVPVLFLITLIICSPSLYFFNLLFGSKQTISQTFALIMTAITTTSVLLVSFAPVTLFFLTTGGATGNNYSFMKLLTVAIFGVSGLMGIAFLRQGFAASVDADNLEGRDARRALFLAWVVLYAFVGSQMAWTLRPYLGAPGQEFEIIRAGSRSNFYENVLDSAQNFLNGE
;
A
#
# COMPACT_ATOMS: atom_id res chain seq x y z
N MET A 1 -3.21 32.76 -7.50
CA MET A 1 -4.47 31.98 -7.39
C MET A 1 -4.52 30.76 -8.32
N THR A 2 -3.44 30.38 -9.02
CA THR A 2 -3.43 29.27 -9.99
C THR A 2 -2.85 27.94 -9.46
N SER A 3 -2.10 27.91 -8.35
CA SER A 3 -1.61 26.63 -7.77
C SER A 3 -2.69 25.78 -7.09
N ALA A 4 -3.81 26.38 -6.66
CA ALA A 4 -4.89 25.63 -6.00
C ALA A 4 -5.70 24.77 -6.98
N ASN A 5 -5.78 25.18 -8.25
CA ASN A 5 -6.61 24.50 -9.26
C ASN A 5 -6.01 23.17 -9.76
N HIS A 6 -4.70 22.94 -9.59
CA HIS A 6 -4.04 21.67 -9.92
C HIS A 6 -3.89 20.74 -8.70
N ALA A 7 -3.85 21.29 -7.49
CA ALA A 7 -3.72 20.52 -6.25
C ALA A 7 -4.99 19.70 -5.92
N LEU A 8 -6.18 20.27 -6.14
CA LEU A 8 -7.46 19.58 -5.93
C LEU A 8 -7.65 18.35 -6.83
N PRO A 9 -7.53 18.44 -8.17
CA PRO A 9 -7.68 17.26 -9.03
C PRO A 9 -6.60 16.20 -8.77
N GLN A 10 -5.40 16.60 -8.35
CA GLN A 10 -4.34 15.65 -8.00
C GLN A 10 -4.55 14.97 -6.65
N MET A 11 -5.16 15.65 -5.68
CA MET A 11 -5.64 15.04 -4.42
C MET A 11 -6.72 14.00 -4.70
N PHE A 12 -7.74 14.34 -5.49
CA PHE A 12 -8.81 13.40 -5.86
C PHE A 12 -8.28 12.21 -6.67
N SER A 13 -7.40 12.46 -7.64
CA SER A 13 -6.75 11.40 -8.41
C SER A 13 -5.98 10.44 -7.51
N SER A 14 -5.22 10.97 -6.53
CA SER A 14 -4.43 10.15 -5.61
C SER A 14 -5.30 9.40 -4.60
N ALA A 15 -6.37 10.01 -4.11
CA ALA A 15 -7.34 9.39 -3.20
C ALA A 15 -8.04 8.17 -3.83
N VAL A 16 -8.28 8.18 -5.14
CA VAL A 16 -8.86 7.05 -5.87
C VAL A 16 -7.79 6.02 -6.29
N LYS A 17 -6.62 6.48 -6.74
CA LYS A 17 -5.52 5.59 -7.19
C LYS A 17 -5.03 4.67 -6.08
N VAL A 18 -5.03 5.14 -4.84
CA VAL A 18 -4.50 4.39 -3.70
C VAL A 18 -5.33 3.13 -3.39
N PRO A 19 -6.66 3.21 -3.18
CA PRO A 19 -7.51 2.03 -3.06
C PRO A 19 -7.46 1.12 -4.30
N VAL A 20 -7.42 1.70 -5.49
CA VAL A 20 -7.34 0.94 -6.76
C VAL A 20 -6.04 0.16 -6.86
N LEU A 21 -4.91 0.72 -6.40
CA LEU A 21 -3.63 0.01 -6.35
C LEU A 21 -3.73 -1.21 -5.42
N PHE A 22 -4.28 -1.03 -4.23
CA PHE A 22 -4.44 -2.15 -3.28
C PHE A 22 -5.34 -3.23 -3.87
N LEU A 23 -6.42 -2.83 -4.55
CA LEU A 23 -7.36 -3.73 -5.22
C LEU A 23 -6.68 -4.51 -6.36
N ILE A 24 -5.96 -3.85 -7.26
CA ILE A 24 -5.25 -4.51 -8.37
C ILE A 24 -4.19 -5.48 -7.83
N THR A 25 -3.38 -5.04 -6.86
CA THR A 25 -2.34 -5.90 -6.26
C THR A 25 -2.96 -7.12 -5.62
N LEU A 26 -4.09 -6.95 -4.93
CA LEU A 26 -4.77 -8.04 -4.25
C LEU A 26 -5.50 -8.97 -5.23
N ILE A 27 -6.07 -8.46 -6.33
CA ILE A 27 -6.61 -9.30 -7.42
C ILE A 27 -5.52 -10.10 -8.11
N ILE A 28 -4.33 -9.51 -8.35
CA ILE A 28 -3.21 -10.24 -8.98
C ILE A 28 -2.67 -11.32 -8.03
N CYS A 29 -2.67 -11.05 -6.73
CA CYS A 29 -2.15 -11.97 -5.72
C CYS A 29 -3.21 -12.94 -5.18
N SER A 30 -4.51 -12.71 -5.35
CA SER A 30 -5.56 -13.59 -4.80
C SER A 30 -5.61 -14.99 -5.43
N PRO A 31 -5.29 -15.22 -6.72
CA PRO A 31 -5.30 -16.56 -7.30
C PRO A 31 -4.28 -17.47 -6.62
N SER A 32 -3.08 -16.97 -6.29
CA SER A 32 -2.08 -17.78 -5.60
C SER A 32 -2.54 -18.20 -4.22
N LEU A 33 -3.20 -17.31 -3.47
CA LEU A 33 -3.81 -17.62 -2.17
C LEU A 33 -4.94 -18.67 -2.32
N TYR A 34 -5.78 -18.55 -3.35
CA TYR A 34 -6.86 -19.51 -3.63
C TYR A 34 -6.33 -20.91 -4.01
N PHE A 35 -5.34 -20.99 -4.90
CA PHE A 35 -4.71 -22.26 -5.28
C PHE A 35 -4.00 -22.94 -4.10
N PHE A 36 -3.33 -22.17 -3.23
CA PHE A 36 -2.77 -22.72 -1.99
C PHE A 36 -3.87 -23.25 -1.08
N ASN A 37 -5.03 -22.60 -1.02
CA ASN A 37 -6.16 -23.07 -0.23
C ASN A 37 -6.72 -24.40 -0.74
N LEU A 38 -6.83 -24.56 -2.06
CA LEU A 38 -7.25 -25.79 -2.72
C LEU A 38 -6.29 -26.96 -2.45
N LEU A 39 -4.97 -26.71 -2.51
CA LEU A 39 -3.92 -27.71 -2.27
C LEU A 39 -3.94 -28.30 -0.84
N PHE A 40 -4.41 -27.53 0.15
CA PHE A 40 -4.48 -27.96 1.56
C PHE A 40 -5.92 -28.19 2.05
N GLY A 41 -6.88 -28.37 1.13
CA GLY A 41 -8.23 -28.86 1.44
C GLY A 41 -9.20 -27.84 2.05
N SER A 42 -8.96 -26.54 1.88
CA SER A 42 -9.83 -25.50 2.41
C SER A 42 -11.12 -25.34 1.61
N LYS A 43 -12.24 -25.14 2.31
CA LYS A 43 -13.59 -24.95 1.75
C LYS A 43 -13.94 -23.48 1.49
N GLN A 44 -12.96 -22.59 1.31
CA GLN A 44 -13.28 -21.18 1.14
C GLN A 44 -14.10 -20.92 -0.13
N THR A 45 -15.27 -20.33 0.05
CA THR A 45 -16.14 -19.93 -1.06
C THR A 45 -15.59 -18.68 -1.74
N ILE A 46 -15.83 -18.52 -3.04
CA ILE A 46 -15.48 -17.31 -3.80
C ILE A 46 -16.02 -16.04 -3.11
N SER A 47 -17.22 -16.11 -2.53
CA SER A 47 -17.83 -15.00 -1.78
C SER A 47 -17.07 -14.63 -0.50
N GLN A 48 -16.48 -15.61 0.20
CA GLN A 48 -15.65 -15.34 1.39
C GLN A 48 -14.35 -14.67 1.00
N THR A 49 -13.75 -15.11 -0.12
CA THR A 49 -12.56 -14.47 -0.69
C THR A 49 -12.89 -13.01 -1.02
N PHE A 50 -13.97 -12.75 -1.77
CA PHE A 50 -14.39 -11.39 -2.11
C PHE A 50 -14.66 -10.49 -0.88
N ALA A 51 -15.38 -11.01 0.12
CA ALA A 51 -15.63 -10.29 1.37
C ALA A 51 -14.31 -9.93 2.08
N LEU A 52 -13.35 -10.86 2.11
CA LEU A 52 -12.04 -10.65 2.71
C LEU A 52 -11.25 -9.53 1.98
N ILE A 53 -11.34 -9.47 0.64
CA ILE A 53 -10.75 -8.38 -0.16
C ILE A 53 -11.37 -7.03 0.24
N MET A 54 -12.71 -6.96 0.30
CA MET A 54 -13.43 -5.73 0.63
C MET A 54 -13.12 -5.23 2.04
N THR A 55 -13.02 -6.15 3.02
CA THR A 55 -12.62 -5.81 4.39
C THR A 55 -11.19 -5.26 4.43
N ALA A 56 -10.24 -5.92 3.75
CA ALA A 56 -8.85 -5.46 3.72
C ALA A 56 -8.71 -4.05 3.13
N ILE A 57 -9.44 -3.76 2.04
CA ILE A 57 -9.46 -2.44 1.40
C ILE A 57 -10.11 -1.39 2.30
N THR A 58 -11.25 -1.73 2.92
CA THR A 58 -11.96 -0.81 3.82
C THR A 58 -11.07 -0.43 5.00
N THR A 59 -10.45 -1.42 5.65
CA THR A 59 -9.52 -1.18 6.75
C THR A 59 -8.35 -0.31 6.32
N THR A 60 -7.72 -0.62 5.19
CA THR A 60 -6.57 0.16 4.69
C THR A 60 -6.97 1.60 4.36
N SER A 61 -8.15 1.80 3.77
CA SER A 61 -8.67 3.13 3.41
C SER A 61 -8.99 3.97 4.65
N VAL A 62 -9.66 3.37 5.64
CA VAL A 62 -9.99 4.05 6.91
C VAL A 62 -8.73 4.44 7.68
N LEU A 63 -7.71 3.57 7.71
CA LEU A 63 -6.43 3.87 8.35
C LEU A 63 -5.70 5.01 7.65
N LEU A 64 -5.64 5.00 6.31
CA LEU A 64 -5.03 6.09 5.55
C LEU A 64 -5.74 7.43 5.80
N VAL A 65 -7.08 7.42 5.85
CA VAL A 65 -7.86 8.62 6.21
C VAL A 65 -7.57 9.06 7.64
N SER A 66 -7.39 8.12 8.57
CA SER A 66 -7.04 8.40 9.97
C SER A 66 -5.65 9.01 10.13
N PHE A 67 -4.71 8.71 9.24
CA PHE A 67 -3.37 9.32 9.20
C PHE A 67 -3.29 10.59 8.34
N ALA A 68 -4.37 10.97 7.64
CA ALA A 68 -4.41 12.20 6.85
C ALA A 68 -4.16 13.47 7.70
N PRO A 69 -4.73 13.63 8.91
CA PRO A 69 -4.44 14.77 9.78
C PRO A 69 -2.96 14.87 10.19
N VAL A 70 -2.30 13.73 10.41
CA VAL A 70 -0.87 13.68 10.75
C VAL A 70 -0.04 14.23 9.59
N THR A 71 -0.33 13.76 8.37
CA THR A 71 0.34 14.23 7.15
C THR A 71 0.08 15.72 6.93
N LEU A 72 -1.15 16.18 7.18
CA LEU A 72 -1.54 17.59 7.06
C LEU A 72 -0.80 18.48 8.06
N PHE A 73 -0.68 18.05 9.31
CA PHE A 73 0.05 18.78 10.36
C PHE A 73 1.52 19.00 9.99
N PHE A 74 2.22 17.96 9.53
CA PHE A 74 3.62 18.11 9.12
C PHE A 74 3.77 18.94 7.84
N LEU A 75 2.79 18.88 6.94
CA LEU A 75 2.76 19.70 5.73
C LEU A 75 2.58 21.19 6.05
N THR A 76 1.71 21.55 6.99
CA THR A 76 1.49 22.95 7.40
C THR A 76 2.58 23.52 8.31
N THR A 77 3.32 22.66 9.03
CA THR A 77 4.39 23.07 9.96
C THR A 77 5.74 23.32 9.26
N GLY A 78 5.79 23.27 7.91
CA GLY A 78 7.02 23.53 7.14
C GLY A 78 7.54 22.33 6.34
N GLY A 79 6.79 21.22 6.28
CA GLY A 79 7.14 20.05 5.48
C GLY A 79 7.19 20.29 3.96
N ALA A 80 6.54 21.35 3.48
CA ALA A 80 6.54 21.75 2.06
C ALA A 80 7.67 22.74 1.69
N THR A 81 8.51 23.16 2.64
CA THR A 81 9.49 24.23 2.45
C THR A 81 10.89 23.75 2.81
N GLY A 82 11.86 23.89 1.88
CA GLY A 82 13.26 23.47 2.07
C GLY A 82 13.50 21.96 1.91
N ASN A 83 14.46 21.41 2.65
CA ASN A 83 14.86 20.01 2.61
C ASN A 83 13.83 19.01 3.23
N ASN A 84 12.69 19.50 3.71
CA ASN A 84 11.73 18.64 4.42
C ASN A 84 10.91 17.72 3.48
N TYR A 85 11.13 17.78 2.17
CA TYR A 85 10.44 16.92 1.19
C TYR A 85 10.83 15.44 1.32
N SER A 86 12.10 15.14 1.61
CA SER A 86 12.57 13.77 1.87
C SER A 86 11.91 13.17 3.10
N PHE A 87 11.76 13.97 4.17
CA PHE A 87 11.02 13.59 5.38
C PHE A 87 9.54 13.29 5.07
N MET A 88 8.86 14.16 4.32
CA MET A 88 7.45 13.96 3.95
C MET A 88 7.22 12.71 3.10
N LYS A 89 8.15 12.39 2.19
CA LYS A 89 8.13 11.13 1.44
C LYS A 89 8.23 9.92 2.36
N LEU A 90 9.22 9.90 3.27
CA LEU A 90 9.44 8.79 4.19
C LEU A 90 8.26 8.61 5.16
N LEU A 91 7.70 9.71 5.68
CA LEU A 91 6.50 9.69 6.53
C LEU A 91 5.31 9.06 5.79
N THR A 92 5.09 9.45 4.53
CA THR A 92 4.01 8.90 3.71
C THR A 92 4.23 7.41 3.45
N VAL A 93 5.45 7.00 3.08
CA VAL A 93 5.80 5.59 2.89
C VAL A 93 5.58 4.79 4.19
N ALA A 94 5.93 5.34 5.34
CA ALA A 94 5.70 4.71 6.64
C ALA A 94 4.21 4.54 6.95
N ILE A 95 3.39 5.58 6.75
CA ILE A 95 1.93 5.54 6.93
C ILE A 95 1.28 4.47 6.03
N PHE A 96 1.70 4.41 4.76
CA PHE A 96 1.25 3.38 3.82
C PHE A 96 1.69 1.97 4.26
N GLY A 97 2.93 1.83 4.72
CA GLY A 97 3.46 0.57 5.24
C GLY A 97 2.66 0.06 6.44
N VAL A 98 2.42 0.91 7.44
CA VAL A 98 1.62 0.54 8.63
C VAL A 98 0.17 0.19 8.25
N SER A 99 -0.45 1.00 7.40
CA SER A 99 -1.83 0.77 6.95
C SER A 99 -1.96 -0.54 6.17
N GLY A 100 -1.01 -0.83 5.27
CA GLY A 100 -0.96 -2.07 4.51
C GLY A 100 -0.71 -3.30 5.39
N LEU A 101 0.20 -3.22 6.37
CA LEU A 101 0.46 -4.29 7.33
C LEU A 101 -0.78 -4.63 8.15
N MET A 102 -1.55 -3.63 8.58
CA MET A 102 -2.83 -3.85 9.27
C MET A 102 -3.87 -4.49 8.36
N GLY A 103 -3.99 -4.06 7.10
CA GLY A 103 -4.86 -4.72 6.11
C GLY A 103 -4.51 -6.20 5.91
N ILE A 104 -3.22 -6.52 5.84
CA ILE A 104 -2.70 -7.90 5.77
C ILE A 104 -3.00 -8.68 7.07
N ALA A 105 -2.91 -8.04 8.24
CA ALA A 105 -3.26 -8.67 9.50
C ALA A 105 -4.75 -9.06 9.55
N PHE A 106 -5.64 -8.23 8.99
CA PHE A 106 -7.06 -8.58 8.83
C PHE A 106 -7.28 -9.72 7.83
N LEU A 107 -6.56 -9.73 6.71
CA LEU A 107 -6.55 -10.87 5.77
C LEU A 107 -6.16 -12.16 6.48
N ARG A 108 -5.11 -12.12 7.32
CA ARG A 108 -4.67 -13.27 8.11
C ARG A 108 -5.74 -13.74 9.09
N GLN A 109 -6.42 -12.82 9.75
CA GLN A 109 -7.50 -13.13 10.69
C GLN A 109 -8.70 -13.77 9.99
N GLY A 110 -9.17 -13.20 8.88
CA GLY A 110 -10.28 -13.80 8.14
C GLY A 110 -9.93 -15.14 7.51
N PHE A 111 -8.67 -15.32 7.08
CA PHE A 111 -8.16 -16.61 6.64
C PHE A 111 -8.12 -17.64 7.79
N ALA A 112 -7.57 -17.26 8.95
CA ALA A 112 -7.52 -18.13 10.13
C ALA A 112 -8.91 -18.51 10.66
N ALA A 113 -9.89 -17.61 10.55
CA ALA A 113 -11.28 -17.88 10.92
C ALA A 113 -12.00 -18.83 9.94
N SER A 114 -11.51 -18.94 8.70
CA SER A 114 -12.09 -19.81 7.66
C SER A 114 -11.44 -21.19 7.60
N VAL A 115 -10.28 -21.34 8.24
CA VAL A 115 -9.57 -22.62 8.33
C VAL A 115 -10.21 -23.47 9.42
N ASP A 116 -10.61 -24.69 9.06
CA ASP A 116 -11.14 -25.67 10.01
C ASP A 116 -10.13 -25.91 11.14
N ALA A 117 -10.56 -25.69 12.38
CA ALA A 117 -9.72 -25.86 13.57
C ALA A 117 -9.28 -27.32 13.78
N ASP A 118 -10.01 -28.27 13.19
CA ASP A 118 -9.77 -29.72 13.29
C ASP A 118 -8.69 -30.24 12.32
N ASN A 119 -8.30 -29.48 11.29
CA ASN A 119 -7.23 -29.88 10.37
C ASN A 119 -5.86 -29.40 10.91
N LEU A 120 -5.30 -30.18 11.83
CA LEU A 120 -3.97 -29.94 12.42
C LEU A 120 -2.82 -30.20 11.42
N GLU A 121 -3.05 -31.07 10.44
CA GLU A 121 -2.05 -31.37 9.41
C GLU A 121 -1.82 -30.14 8.50
N GLY A 122 -0.55 -29.82 8.23
CA GLY A 122 -0.18 -28.74 7.31
C GLY A 122 -0.41 -27.31 7.82
N ARG A 123 -0.61 -27.08 9.13
CA ARG A 123 -0.73 -25.71 9.70
C ARG A 123 0.52 -24.87 9.45
N ASP A 124 1.70 -25.44 9.65
CA ASP A 124 2.97 -24.73 9.46
C ASP A 124 3.25 -24.44 7.98
N ALA A 125 2.95 -25.38 7.09
CA ALA A 125 3.04 -25.18 5.64
C ALA A 125 2.13 -24.04 5.18
N ARG A 126 0.88 -23.99 5.64
CA ARG A 126 -0.07 -22.90 5.35
C ARG A 126 0.43 -21.55 5.87
N ARG A 127 1.02 -21.51 7.06
CA ARG A 127 1.60 -20.29 7.64
C ARG A 127 2.82 -19.80 6.84
N ALA A 128 3.71 -20.71 6.44
CA ALA A 128 4.87 -20.40 5.62
C ALA A 128 4.45 -19.87 4.24
N LEU A 129 3.45 -20.50 3.61
CA LEU A 129 2.90 -20.04 2.33
C LEU A 129 2.22 -18.68 2.45
N PHE A 130 1.46 -18.44 3.51
CA PHE A 130 0.88 -17.12 3.77
C PHE A 130 1.97 -16.05 3.93
N LEU A 131 3.05 -16.35 4.67
CA LEU A 131 4.18 -15.44 4.81
C LEU A 131 4.89 -15.18 3.46
N ALA A 132 5.14 -16.22 2.66
CA ALA A 132 5.70 -16.07 1.33
C ALA A 132 4.80 -15.22 0.42
N TRP A 133 3.48 -15.40 0.52
CA TRP A 133 2.49 -14.61 -0.18
C TRP A 133 2.51 -13.14 0.26
N VAL A 134 2.60 -12.87 1.56
CA VAL A 134 2.72 -11.51 2.09
C VAL A 134 3.99 -10.82 1.56
N VAL A 135 5.12 -11.53 1.53
CA VAL A 135 6.38 -11.00 0.97
C VAL A 135 6.22 -10.67 -0.52
N LEU A 136 5.62 -11.57 -1.29
CA LEU A 136 5.34 -11.34 -2.72
C LEU A 136 4.40 -10.14 -2.91
N TYR A 137 3.32 -10.07 -2.13
CA TYR A 137 2.35 -8.99 -2.17
C TYR A 137 3.00 -7.64 -1.87
N ALA A 138 3.85 -7.58 -0.83
CA ALA A 138 4.60 -6.37 -0.49
C ALA A 138 5.55 -5.96 -1.61
N PHE A 139 6.28 -6.92 -2.20
CA PHE A 139 7.22 -6.67 -3.28
C PHE A 139 6.51 -6.12 -4.54
N VAL A 140 5.46 -6.79 -5.00
CA VAL A 140 4.67 -6.37 -6.17
C VAL A 140 3.95 -5.06 -5.88
N GLY A 141 3.35 -4.91 -4.70
CA GLY A 141 2.64 -3.70 -4.28
C GLY A 141 3.54 -2.47 -4.25
N SER A 142 4.76 -2.59 -3.73
CA SER A 142 5.76 -1.51 -3.76
C SER A 142 6.12 -1.07 -5.19
N GLN A 143 6.28 -2.02 -6.11
CA GLN A 143 6.58 -1.71 -7.52
C GLN A 143 5.38 -1.11 -8.27
N MET A 144 4.16 -1.60 -8.01
CA MET A 144 2.95 -0.99 -8.55
C MET A 144 2.77 0.42 -8.00
N ALA A 145 3.11 0.66 -6.73
CA ALA A 145 3.05 1.98 -6.13
C ALA A 145 4.02 2.93 -6.81
N TRP A 146 5.23 2.46 -7.05
CA TRP A 146 6.23 3.22 -7.77
C TRP A 146 5.82 3.60 -9.19
N THR A 147 5.12 2.70 -9.89
CA THR A 147 4.65 2.89 -11.27
C THR A 147 3.51 3.90 -11.36
N LEU A 148 2.64 3.96 -10.34
CA LEU A 148 1.45 4.83 -10.30
C LEU A 148 1.71 6.23 -9.74
N ARG A 149 2.97 6.55 -9.39
CA ARG A 149 3.37 7.92 -9.02
C ARG A 149 3.06 8.89 -10.19
N PRO A 150 2.70 10.16 -9.89
CA PRO A 150 2.75 10.82 -8.58
C PRO A 150 1.47 10.64 -7.71
N TYR A 151 1.67 10.38 -6.40
CA TYR A 151 0.61 10.41 -5.36
C TYR A 151 0.56 11.71 -4.56
N LEU A 152 1.69 12.42 -4.49
CA LEU A 152 1.81 13.74 -3.90
C LEU A 152 2.27 14.68 -5.01
N GLY A 153 1.52 15.76 -5.25
CA GLY A 153 1.94 16.82 -6.15
C GLY A 153 3.12 17.58 -5.56
N ALA A 154 4.20 17.74 -6.32
CA ALA A 154 5.33 18.59 -5.90
C ALA A 154 5.03 20.06 -6.24
N PRO A 155 5.37 21.04 -5.38
CA PRO A 155 5.25 22.45 -5.72
C PRO A 155 6.09 22.76 -6.96
N GLY A 156 5.45 23.13 -8.08
CA GLY A 156 6.12 23.56 -9.32
C GLY A 156 6.31 22.50 -10.42
N GLN A 157 5.75 21.29 -10.30
CA GLN A 157 5.71 20.33 -11.42
C GLN A 157 4.32 20.28 -12.08
N GLU A 158 4.29 20.11 -13.41
CA GLU A 158 3.05 19.96 -14.18
C GLU A 158 2.28 18.69 -13.77
N PHE A 159 0.96 18.71 -13.97
CA PHE A 159 0.10 17.58 -13.68
C PHE A 159 0.40 16.42 -14.64
N GLU A 160 0.99 15.34 -14.12
CA GLU A 160 1.19 14.10 -14.85
C GLU A 160 0.31 12.98 -14.27
N ILE A 161 -0.43 12.27 -15.14
CA ILE A 161 -1.31 11.16 -14.75
C ILE A 161 -0.47 9.92 -14.39
N ILE A 162 0.61 9.67 -15.12
CA ILE A 162 1.62 8.63 -14.88
C ILE A 162 2.96 9.25 -15.29
N ARG A 163 3.97 9.18 -14.43
CA ARG A 163 5.30 9.71 -14.78
C ARG A 163 6.00 8.77 -15.77
N ALA A 164 5.99 9.13 -17.05
CA ALA A 164 6.72 8.41 -18.09
C ALA A 164 8.21 8.78 -18.03
N GLY A 165 9.08 7.87 -17.53
CA GLY A 165 10.51 7.93 -17.88
C GLY A 165 11.57 7.94 -16.78
N SER A 166 11.31 7.57 -15.52
CA SER A 166 12.42 7.38 -14.56
C SER A 166 12.94 5.93 -14.55
N ARG A 167 14.22 5.72 -14.90
CA ARG A 167 14.95 4.44 -14.87
C ARG A 167 15.15 3.84 -13.46
N SER A 168 14.71 4.55 -12.42
CA SER A 168 14.88 4.19 -11.00
C SER A 168 13.71 3.34 -10.50
N ASN A 169 13.94 2.52 -9.46
CA ASN A 169 12.95 1.67 -8.81
C ASN A 169 12.53 2.19 -7.40
N PHE A 170 11.47 1.62 -6.82
CA PHE A 170 10.96 2.01 -5.49
C PHE A 170 12.06 2.00 -4.42
N TYR A 171 12.86 0.95 -4.42
CA TYR A 171 13.82 0.67 -3.37
C TYR A 171 14.97 1.68 -3.38
N GLU A 172 15.50 2.01 -4.56
CA GLU A 172 16.52 3.04 -4.76
C GLU A 172 16.06 4.38 -4.19
N ASN A 173 14.84 4.80 -4.49
CA ASN A 173 14.39 6.13 -4.07
C ASN A 173 14.07 6.24 -2.59
N VAL A 174 13.60 5.16 -1.97
CA VAL A 174 13.46 5.13 -0.51
C VAL A 174 14.84 5.22 0.13
N LEU A 175 15.85 4.53 -0.41
CA LEU A 175 17.21 4.59 0.08
C LEU A 175 17.83 5.98 -0.09
N ASP A 176 17.70 6.58 -1.27
CA ASP A 176 18.18 7.94 -1.56
C ASP A 176 17.49 8.97 -0.64
N SER A 177 16.17 8.85 -0.45
CA SER A 177 15.43 9.76 0.44
C SER A 177 15.86 9.58 1.90
N ALA A 178 16.18 8.36 2.34
CA ALA A 178 16.71 8.07 3.66
C ALA A 178 18.12 8.65 3.84
N GLN A 179 18.99 8.51 2.84
CA GLN A 179 20.34 9.08 2.85
C GLN A 179 20.30 10.61 2.91
N ASN A 180 19.51 11.26 2.05
CA ASN A 180 19.37 12.72 2.04
C ASN A 180 18.84 13.24 3.40
N PHE A 181 17.86 12.54 3.99
CA PHE A 181 17.36 12.87 5.32
C PHE A 181 18.43 12.74 6.42
N LEU A 182 19.24 11.68 6.38
CA LEU A 182 20.34 11.48 7.34
C LEU A 182 21.49 12.49 7.15
N ASN A 183 21.75 12.91 5.91
CA ASN A 183 22.80 13.86 5.56
C ASN A 183 22.39 15.33 5.76
N GLY A 184 21.10 15.61 5.98
CA GLY A 184 20.57 16.96 6.15
C GLY A 184 20.50 17.78 4.86
N GLU A 185 20.69 17.15 3.69
CA GLU A 185 20.66 17.75 2.34
C GLU A 185 19.29 17.75 1.69
#